data_AF-A0A7W4DSC1-F1
#
_entry.id   AF-A0A7W4DSC1-F1
#
_cell.length_a   1.000
_cell.length_b   1.000
_cell.length_c   1.000
_cell.angle_alpha   90.00
_cell.angle_beta   90.00
_cell.angle_gamma   90.00
#
_symmetry.space_group_name_H-M   'P 1'
#
loop_
_entity.id
_entity.type
_entity.pdbx_description
1 polymer ?
#
loop_
_entity_poly.entity_id
_entity_poly.type
_entity_poly.pdbx_seq_one_letter_code
_entity_poly.pdbx_strand_id
1 'polypeptide(L)' 'MTVRAAREAQNSYRKGVNCMRHVFTDCVTKNSYDSVYDSYQTMADALVNHPERFPDVSPEEKDMIIKSAEDQGWHRSNW' A
#
# COMPACT_ATOMS: atom_id res chain seq x y z
N MET A 1 -21.35 25.35 -11.91
CA MET A 1 -21.03 24.06 -11.26
C MET A 1 -20.88 24.30 -9.77
N THR A 2 -21.61 23.59 -8.93
CA THR A 2 -21.57 23.77 -7.47
C THR A 2 -20.33 23.11 -6.88
N VAL A 3 -19.76 23.69 -5.82
CA VAL A 3 -18.58 23.17 -5.11
C VAL A 3 -18.78 21.71 -4.65
N ARG A 4 -20.04 21.30 -4.40
CA ARG A 4 -20.41 19.92 -4.06
C ARG A 4 -20.12 18.93 -5.19
N ALA A 5 -20.49 19.26 -6.43
CA ALA A 5 -20.25 18.38 -7.59
C ALA A 5 -18.74 18.23 -7.89
N ALA A 6 -17.95 19.28 -7.68
CA ALA A 6 -16.49 19.22 -7.83
C ALA A 6 -15.83 18.32 -6.77
N ARG A 7 -16.35 18.32 -5.54
CA ARG A 7 -15.84 17.48 -4.43
C ARG A 7 -16.21 16.00 -4.60
N GLU A 8 -17.42 15.74 -5.08
CA GLU A 8 -17.87 14.38 -5.44
C GLU A 8 -17.10 13.82 -6.65
N ALA A 9 -16.83 14.67 -7.65
CA ALA A 9 -15.99 14.31 -8.80
C ALA A 9 -14.52 14.08 -8.40
N GLN A 10 -13.96 14.86 -7.47
CA GLN A 10 -12.63 14.59 -6.91
C GLN A 10 -12.60 13.29 -6.12
N ASN A 11 -13.63 12.98 -5.32
CA ASN A 11 -13.71 11.71 -4.58
C ASN A 11 -13.92 10.51 -5.52
N SER A 12 -14.66 10.66 -6.62
CA SER A 12 -14.84 9.59 -7.61
C SER A 12 -13.58 9.39 -8.45
N TYR A 13 -12.87 10.46 -8.82
CA TYR A 13 -11.53 10.37 -9.42
C TYR A 13 -10.54 9.70 -8.46
N ARG A 14 -10.58 10.01 -7.16
CA ARG A 14 -9.74 9.37 -6.14
C ARG A 14 -10.05 7.87 -5.96
N LYS A 15 -11.30 7.45 -6.20
CA LYS A 15 -11.72 6.04 -6.26
C LYS A 15 -11.38 5.35 -7.59
N GLY A 16 -11.14 6.12 -8.66
CA GLY A 16 -10.80 5.64 -9.99
C GLY A 16 -9.31 5.73 -10.33
N VAL A 17 -8.47 6.29 -9.45
CA VAL A 17 -7.02 6.09 -9.54
C VAL A 17 -6.81 4.62 -9.26
N ASN A 18 -6.43 3.92 -10.31
CA ASN A 18 -6.02 2.53 -10.31
C ASN A 18 -4.77 2.42 -9.42
N CYS A 19 -4.95 2.48 -8.10
CA CYS A 19 -3.96 1.99 -7.17
C CYS A 19 -3.84 0.52 -7.54
N MET A 20 -2.81 0.16 -8.29
CA MET A 20 -2.52 -1.23 -8.64
C MET A 20 -2.70 -2.04 -7.36
N ARG A 21 -3.66 -2.96 -7.36
CA ARG A 21 -3.92 -3.80 -6.20
C ARG A 21 -2.68 -4.65 -5.98
N HIS A 22 -1.92 -4.33 -4.95
CA HIS A 22 -0.79 -5.13 -4.50
C HIS A 22 -1.31 -6.19 -3.55
N VAL A 23 -0.96 -7.44 -3.82
CA VAL A 23 -1.23 -8.57 -2.92
C VAL A 23 0.05 -9.38 -2.80
N PHE A 24 0.48 -9.67 -1.58
CA PHE A 24 1.59 -10.58 -1.32
C PHE A 24 1.31 -11.42 -0.09
N THR A 25 1.96 -12.58 0.00
CA THR A 25 1.75 -13.53 1.10
C THR A 25 3.06 -13.77 1.83
N ASP A 26 3.04 -13.73 3.15
CA ASP A 26 4.16 -14.14 4.00
C ASP A 26 4.34 -15.66 3.87
N CYS A 27 5.52 -16.09 3.44
CA CYS A 27 5.79 -17.50 3.19
C CYS A 27 5.87 -18.35 4.47
N VAL A 28 6.10 -17.72 5.64
CA VAL A 28 6.20 -18.34 6.97
C VAL A 28 4.85 -18.38 7.65
N THR A 29 4.19 -17.23 7.81
CA THR A 29 2.92 -17.13 8.55
C THR A 29 1.69 -17.51 7.71
N LYS A 30 1.85 -17.54 6.38
CA LYS A 30 0.76 -17.71 5.40
C LYS A 30 -0.29 -16.59 5.41
N ASN A 31 0.02 -15.46 6.05
CA ASN A 31 -0.83 -14.27 6.01
C ASN A 31 -0.69 -13.57 4.65
N SER A 32 -1.82 -13.22 4.05
CA SER A 32 -1.86 -12.40 2.85
C SER A 32 -2.11 -10.95 3.21
N TYR A 33 -1.39 -10.04 2.56
CA TYR A 33 -1.53 -8.60 2.67
C TYR A 33 -2.06 -8.06 1.35
N ASP A 34 -3.09 -7.22 1.41
CA ASP A 34 -3.78 -6.70 0.22
C ASP A 34 -4.02 -5.20 0.36
N SER A 35 -3.44 -4.39 -0.52
CA SER A 35 -3.58 -2.91 -0.51
C SER A 35 -5.03 -2.37 -0.58
N VAL A 36 -6.01 -3.22 -0.93
CA VAL A 36 -7.44 -2.85 -0.91
C VAL A 36 -8.06 -3.03 0.47
N TYR A 37 -7.60 -4.01 1.26
CA TYR A 37 -8.14 -4.34 2.57
C TYR A 37 -7.23 -3.89 3.71
N ASP A 38 -5.93 -4.03 3.52
CA ASP A 38 -4.86 -3.58 4.37
C ASP A 38 -4.34 -2.21 3.93
N SER A 39 -3.84 -1.45 4.90
CA SER A 39 -3.17 -0.20 4.59
C SER A 39 -1.79 -0.47 3.98
N TYR A 40 -1.34 0.40 3.07
CA TYR A 40 0.04 0.37 2.59
C TYR A 40 1.06 0.46 3.74
N GLN A 41 0.69 1.08 4.87
CA GLN A 41 1.50 1.16 6.08
C GLN A 41 1.75 -0.23 6.68
N THR A 42 0.69 -1.02 6.85
CA THR A 42 0.76 -2.41 7.32
C THR A 42 1.64 -3.26 6.39
N MET A 43 1.46 -3.07 5.09
CA MET A 43 2.23 -3.78 4.06
C MET A 43 3.71 -3.39 4.11
N ALA A 44 4.02 -2.11 4.22
CA ALA A 44 5.38 -1.60 4.32
C ALA A 44 6.08 -2.08 5.60
N ASP A 45 5.38 -2.08 6.74
CA ASP A 45 5.91 -2.62 8.01
C ASP A 45 6.29 -4.10 7.87
N ALA A 46 5.44 -4.92 7.24
CA ALA A 46 5.73 -6.33 7.03
C ALA A 46 6.98 -6.51 6.15
N LEU A 47 7.04 -5.81 5.02
CA LEU A 47 8.15 -5.87 4.07
C LEU A 47 9.48 -5.39 4.66
N VAL A 48 9.46 -4.37 5.53
CA VAL A 48 10.68 -3.82 6.15
C VAL A 48 11.16 -4.67 7.31
N ASN A 49 10.27 -5.18 8.15
CA ASN A 49 10.66 -5.97 9.33
C ASN A 49 11.11 -7.38 8.95
N HIS A 50 10.52 -7.97 7.90
CA HIS A 50 10.78 -9.36 7.51
C HIS A 50 10.92 -9.53 5.98
N PRO A 51 11.85 -8.83 5.32
CA PRO A 51 12.00 -8.88 3.86
C PRO A 51 12.26 -10.29 3.32
N GLU A 52 12.87 -11.17 4.11
CA GLU A 52 13.15 -12.57 3.80
C GLU A 52 11.90 -13.44 3.68
N ARG A 53 10.78 -13.02 4.27
CA ARG A 53 9.50 -13.76 4.23
C ARG A 53 8.69 -13.49 2.96
N PHE A 54 9.16 -12.56 2.14
CA PHE A 54 8.51 -12.14 0.90
C PHE A 54 9.47 -12.34 -0.28
N PRO A 55 9.84 -13.60 -0.61
CA PRO A 55 10.74 -13.91 -1.72
C PRO A 55 10.10 -13.64 -3.08
N ASP A 56 8.77 -13.71 -3.16
CA ASP A 56 8.00 -13.52 -4.40
C ASP A 56 7.72 -12.06 -4.72
N VAL A 57 8.04 -11.14 -3.80
CA VAL A 57 7.84 -9.70 -4.00
C VAL A 57 9.13 -9.10 -4.57
N SER A 58 9.04 -8.56 -5.78
CA SER A 58 10.17 -7.92 -6.44
C SER A 58 10.65 -6.67 -5.70
N PRO A 59 11.93 -6.28 -5.84
CA PRO A 59 12.43 -5.02 -5.28
C PRO A 59 11.60 -3.81 -5.70
N GLU A 60 11.16 -3.76 -6.96
CA GLU A 60 10.36 -2.68 -7.52
C GLU A 60 8.97 -2.59 -6.86
N GLU A 61 8.32 -3.73 -6.60
CA GLU A 61 7.06 -3.79 -5.86
C GLU A 61 7.23 -3.34 -4.41
N LYS A 62 8.33 -3.75 -3.75
CA LYS A 62 8.64 -3.30 -2.39
C LYS A 62 8.76 -1.79 -2.33
N ASP A 63 9.51 -1.20 -3.26
CA ASP A 63 9.70 0.26 -3.33
C ASP A 63 8.38 1.00 -3.61
N MET A 64 7.51 0.48 -4.48
CA MET A 64 6.19 1.07 -4.73
C MET A 64 5.30 1.05 -3.48
N ILE A 65 5.27 -0.06 -2.75
CA ILE A 65 4.47 -0.21 -1.52
C ILE A 65 5.00 0.73 -0.43
N ILE A 66 6.33 0.77 -0.24
CA ILE A 66 6.98 1.66 0.73
C ILE A 66 6.68 3.12 0.40
N LYS A 67 6.86 3.54 -0.85
CA LYS A 67 6.58 4.91 -1.28
C LYS A 67 5.10 5.28 -1.09
N SER A 68 4.19 4.36 -1.42
CA SER A 68 2.75 4.57 -1.22
C SER A 68 2.39 4.68 0.27
N ALA A 69 3.11 3.99 1.15
CA ALA A 69 2.98 4.12 2.60
C ALA A 69 3.51 5.48 3.08
N GLU A 70 4.69 5.90 2.59
CA GLU A 70 5.29 7.21 2.90
C GLU A 70 4.39 8.38 2.48
N ASP A 71 3.78 8.30 1.30
CA ASP A 71 2.79 9.28 0.82
C ASP A 71 1.54 9.37 1.72
N GLN A 72 1.28 8.32 2.51
CA GLN A 72 0.20 8.26 3.51
C GLN A 72 0.68 8.61 4.93
N GLY A 73 1.91 9.08 5.08
CA GLY A 73 2.49 9.49 6.36
C GLY A 73 3.06 8.34 7.19
N TRP A 74 3.26 7.16 6.60
CA TRP A 74 4.08 6.13 7.24
C TRP A 74 5.55 6.51 7.16
N HIS A 75 6.28 6.26 8.23
CA HIS A 75 7.72 6.48 8.27
C HIS A 75 8.36 5.18 8.72
N ARG A 76 9.43 4.79 8.02
CA ARG A 76 10.25 3.66 8.42
C ARG A 76 10.72 3.92 9.85
N SER A 77 10.16 3.19 10.81
CA SER A 77 10.43 3.39 12.23
C SER A 77 11.90 3.05 12.50
N ASN A 78 12.76 4.07 12.51
CA ASN A 78 14.12 4.02 13.03
C ASN A 78 14.13 4.45 14.51
N TRP A 79 13.25 3.86 15.32
CA TRP A 79 13.24 4.03 16.78
C TRP A 79 13.74 2.76 17.45
#